data_AF-A0A7S2UZ09-F1
#
_entry.id   AF-A0A7S2UZ09-F1
#
_cell.length_a   1.000
_cell.length_b   1.000
_cell.length_c   1.000
_cell.angle_alpha   90.00
_cell.angle_beta   90.00
_cell.angle_gamma   90.00
#
_symmetry.space_group_name_H-M   'P 1'
#
loop_
_entity.id
_entity.type
_entity.pdbx_description
1 polymer ?
#
loop_
_entity_poly.entity_id
_entity_poly.type
_entity_poly.pdbx_seq_one_letter_code
_entity_poly.pdbx_strand_id
1 'polypeptide(L)'
;VDGQEWSWNNLNTLCWAIGSISGAMNEEEEKRFLVTVIKDLLGLCEMKRGKDNKAVVASNIMYVVGQYPRFLRAHWKFLKTVVNKLFEFMHEKHPGVQDMACNTFLKIANKCKRKFVTVQQGEPAPFLEELVGQLPGIINELEPHQ
;
A
#
# COMPACT_ATOMS: atom_id res chain seq x y z
N VAL A 1 -18.97 4.76 7.95
CA VAL A 1 -19.53 5.21 6.64
C VAL A 1 -20.84 4.46 6.42
N ASP A 2 -21.97 5.16 6.39
CA ASP A 2 -23.34 4.59 6.50
C ASP A 2 -23.84 3.81 5.26
N GLY A 3 -22.93 3.43 4.35
CA GLY A 3 -23.21 2.57 3.20
C GLY A 3 -24.07 3.16 2.07
N GLN A 4 -24.80 4.25 2.32
CA GLN A 4 -25.79 4.83 1.40
C GLN A 4 -25.19 5.37 0.08
N GLU A 5 -23.91 5.76 0.06
CA GLU A 5 -23.24 6.32 -1.13
C GLU A 5 -22.18 5.39 -1.73
N TRP A 6 -22.16 4.11 -1.34
CA TRP A 6 -21.16 3.17 -1.86
C TRP A 6 -21.35 2.94 -3.37
N SER A 7 -20.32 3.31 -4.13
CA SER A 7 -20.08 2.83 -5.49
C SER A 7 -18.59 2.77 -5.74
N TRP A 8 -18.15 1.95 -6.71
CA TRP A 8 -16.74 1.90 -7.10
C TRP A 8 -16.24 3.27 -7.55
N ASN A 9 -17.06 4.00 -8.30
CA ASN A 9 -16.72 5.33 -8.78
C ASN A 9 -16.50 6.31 -7.62
N ASN A 10 -17.42 6.37 -6.66
CA ASN A 10 -17.30 7.29 -5.51
C ASN A 10 -16.09 6.96 -4.63
N LEU A 11 -15.79 5.68 -4.40
CA LEU A 11 -14.60 5.30 -3.64
C LEU A 11 -13.32 5.72 -4.39
N ASN A 12 -13.26 5.43 -5.69
CA ASN A 12 -12.10 5.75 -6.53
C ASN A 12 -11.84 7.25 -6.55
N THR A 13 -12.86 8.06 -6.85
CA THR A 13 -12.71 9.53 -6.92
C THR A 13 -12.27 10.12 -5.59
N LEU A 14 -12.84 9.63 -4.48
CA LEU A 14 -12.42 10.04 -3.14
C LEU A 14 -10.96 9.69 -2.87
N CYS A 15 -10.55 8.44 -3.11
CA CYS A 15 -9.18 8.00 -2.84
C CYS A 15 -8.16 8.67 -3.77
N TRP A 16 -8.52 8.98 -5.01
CA TRP A 16 -7.72 9.79 -5.91
C TRP A 16 -7.53 11.21 -5.40
N ALA A 17 -8.60 11.85 -4.91
CA ALA A 17 -8.53 13.18 -4.30
C ALA A 17 -7.64 13.17 -3.06
N ILE A 18 -7.83 12.20 -2.16
CA ILE A 18 -7.00 11.98 -0.98
C ILE A 18 -5.53 11.87 -1.39
N GLY A 19 -5.18 10.96 -2.30
CA GLY A 19 -3.79 10.79 -2.72
C GLY A 19 -3.19 12.02 -3.40
N SER A 20 -4.00 12.83 -4.08
CA SER A 20 -3.53 14.01 -4.82
C SER A 20 -3.17 15.20 -3.93
N ILE A 21 -3.68 15.24 -2.70
CA ILE A 21 -3.35 16.31 -1.72
C ILE A 21 -2.15 15.96 -0.83
N SER A 22 -1.37 14.93 -1.19
CA SER A 22 -0.19 14.54 -0.42
C SER A 22 0.80 15.72 -0.26
N GLY A 23 1.28 15.93 0.97
CA GLY A 23 2.19 17.02 1.29
C GLY A 23 1.53 18.39 1.51
N ALA A 24 0.21 18.53 1.31
CA ALA A 24 -0.50 19.79 1.58
C ALA A 24 -0.71 20.05 3.09
N MET A 25 -0.69 19.00 3.91
CA MET A 25 -0.82 19.08 5.37
C MET A 25 0.55 19.13 6.05
N ASN A 26 0.62 19.60 7.30
CA ASN A 26 1.80 19.36 8.13
C ASN A 26 1.91 17.86 8.52
N GLU A 27 3.05 17.44 9.04
CA GLU A 27 3.31 16.02 9.32
C GLU A 27 2.36 15.40 10.36
N GLU A 28 1.97 16.16 11.38
CA GLU A 28 1.10 15.67 12.44
C GLU A 28 -0.34 15.49 11.95
N GLU A 29 -0.85 16.47 11.19
CA GLU A 29 -2.15 16.41 10.54
C GLU A 29 -2.20 15.28 9.50
N GLU A 30 -1.19 15.19 8.64
CA GLU A 30 -1.08 14.12 7.64
C GLU A 30 -1.08 12.74 8.30
N LYS A 31 -0.34 12.58 9.40
CA LYS A 31 -0.34 11.32 10.17
C LYS A 31 -1.73 10.98 10.69
N ARG A 32 -2.42 11.91 11.35
CA ARG A 32 -3.77 11.67 11.89
C ARG A 32 -4.76 11.34 10.77
N PHE A 33 -4.73 12.11 9.70
CA PHE A 33 -5.57 11.93 8.53
C PHE A 33 -5.38 10.55 7.89
N LEU A 34 -4.13 10.17 7.60
CA LEU A 34 -3.83 8.90 6.96
C LEU A 34 -4.19 7.69 7.81
N VAL A 35 -3.95 7.76 9.13
CA VAL A 35 -4.33 6.67 10.03
C VAL A 35 -5.84 6.43 9.99
N THR A 36 -6.65 7.49 9.96
CA THR A 36 -8.10 7.38 9.83
C THR A 36 -8.50 6.80 8.47
N VAL A 37 -8.00 7.37 7.38
CA VAL A 37 -8.32 6.91 6.01
C VAL A 37 -7.98 5.43 5.82
N ILE A 38 -6.78 5.00 6.21
CA ILE A 38 -6.33 3.62 6.04
C ILE A 38 -7.17 2.66 6.88
N LYS A 39 -7.51 3.03 8.12
CA LYS A 39 -8.39 2.22 8.98
C LYS A 39 -9.77 2.05 8.38
N ASP A 40 -10.36 3.14 7.89
CA ASP A 40 -11.69 3.12 7.30
C ASP A 40 -11.72 2.29 6.02
N LEU A 41 -10.68 2.39 5.17
CA LEU A 41 -10.55 1.57 3.97
C LEU A 41 -10.33 0.08 4.29
N LEU A 42 -9.53 -0.25 5.31
CA LEU A 42 -9.36 -1.64 5.75
C LEU A 42 -10.69 -2.21 6.28
N GLY A 43 -11.40 -1.47 7.13
CA GLY A 43 -12.73 -1.87 7.62
C GLY A 43 -13.74 -2.04 6.47
N LEU A 44 -13.69 -1.17 5.47
CA LEU A 44 -14.51 -1.30 4.26
C LEU A 44 -14.17 -2.55 3.46
N CYS A 45 -12.89 -2.92 3.36
CA CYS A 45 -12.44 -4.14 2.68
C CYS A 45 -12.95 -5.40 3.39
N GLU A 46 -13.01 -5.40 4.72
CA GLU A 46 -13.58 -6.49 5.51
C GLU A 46 -15.11 -6.58 5.36
N MET A 47 -15.81 -5.44 5.36
CA MET A 47 -17.26 -5.38 5.22
C MET A 47 -17.76 -5.79 3.83
N LYS A 48 -17.02 -5.47 2.78
CA LYS A 48 -17.45 -5.73 1.40
C LYS A 48 -17.23 -7.20 1.02
N ARG A 49 -18.28 -7.80 0.44
CA ARG A 49 -18.29 -9.17 -0.07
C ARG A 49 -18.00 -9.19 -1.57
N GLY A 50 -17.42 -10.27 -2.06
CA GLY A 50 -17.08 -10.46 -3.47
C GLY A 50 -15.66 -9.99 -3.81
N LYS A 51 -15.00 -10.72 -4.72
CA LYS A 51 -13.59 -10.46 -5.09
C LYS A 51 -13.41 -9.08 -5.72
N ASP A 52 -14.30 -8.68 -6.63
CA ASP A 52 -14.21 -7.41 -7.34
C ASP A 52 -14.30 -6.20 -6.38
N ASN A 53 -15.24 -6.24 -5.43
CA ASN A 53 -15.35 -5.20 -4.43
C ASN A 53 -14.07 -5.11 -3.57
N LYS A 54 -13.51 -6.25 -3.16
CA LYS A 54 -12.26 -6.28 -2.39
C LYS A 54 -11.07 -5.78 -3.20
N ALA A 55 -10.99 -6.13 -4.49
CA ALA A 55 -9.96 -5.65 -5.39
C ALA A 55 -10.02 -4.12 -5.54
N VAL A 56 -11.22 -3.55 -5.71
CA VAL A 56 -11.42 -2.09 -5.77
C VAL A 56 -11.02 -1.40 -4.46
N VAL A 57 -11.34 -1.97 -3.29
CA VAL A 57 -10.90 -1.37 -2.03
C VAL A 57 -9.39 -1.48 -1.86
N ALA A 58 -8.81 -2.65 -2.15
CA ALA A 58 -7.37 -2.89 -2.06
C ALA A 58 -6.58 -1.98 -3.01
N SER A 59 -7.07 -1.76 -4.24
CA SER A 59 -6.44 -0.85 -5.21
C SER A 59 -6.39 0.58 -4.69
N ASN A 60 -7.47 1.03 -4.04
CA ASN A 60 -7.52 2.36 -3.43
C ASN A 60 -6.59 2.49 -2.22
N ILE A 61 -6.46 1.44 -1.38
CA ILE A 61 -5.49 1.42 -0.29
C ILE A 61 -4.05 1.52 -0.85
N MET A 62 -3.72 0.70 -1.85
CA MET A 62 -2.40 0.72 -2.49
C MET A 62 -2.09 2.08 -3.10
N TYR A 63 -3.06 2.68 -3.82
CA TYR A 63 -2.92 4.02 -4.37
C TYR A 63 -2.65 5.05 -3.27
N VAL A 64 -3.52 5.16 -2.25
CA VAL A 64 -3.36 6.12 -1.16
C VAL A 64 -2.01 5.94 -0.49
N VAL A 65 -1.68 4.75 0.00
CA VAL A 65 -0.41 4.49 0.69
C VAL A 65 0.80 4.84 -0.18
N GLY A 66 0.77 4.51 -1.47
CA GLY A 66 1.84 4.84 -2.41
C GLY A 66 2.02 6.34 -2.64
N GLN A 67 1.03 7.19 -2.35
CA GLN A 67 1.14 8.65 -2.48
C GLN A 67 1.84 9.32 -1.29
N TYR A 68 1.97 8.68 -0.13
CA TYR A 68 2.46 9.34 1.10
C TYR A 68 3.81 8.80 1.62
N PRO A 69 4.92 9.00 0.86
CA PRO A 69 6.23 8.52 1.27
C PRO A 69 6.81 9.25 2.49
N ARG A 70 6.34 10.45 2.84
CA ARG A 70 6.75 11.15 4.06
C ARG A 70 6.31 10.38 5.31
N PHE A 71 5.01 10.04 5.38
CA PHE A 71 4.45 9.17 6.41
C PHE A 71 5.18 7.82 6.48
N LEU A 72 5.36 7.13 5.35
CA LEU A 72 6.05 5.83 5.32
C LEU A 72 7.48 5.90 5.86
N ARG A 73 8.24 6.96 5.54
CA ARG A 73 9.60 7.16 6.07
C ARG A 73 9.63 7.40 7.57
N ALA A 74 8.60 8.02 8.14
CA ALA A 74 8.51 8.26 9.59
C ALA A 74 8.08 7.00 10.37
N HIS A 75 7.47 6.01 9.71
CA HIS A 75 6.82 4.87 10.36
C HIS A 75 7.30 3.52 9.81
N TRP A 76 8.51 3.10 10.22
CA TRP A 76 9.16 1.88 9.72
C TRP A 76 8.29 0.62 9.78
N LYS A 77 7.73 0.31 10.95
CA LYS A 77 6.90 -0.91 11.11
C LYS A 77 5.75 -0.93 10.11
N PHE A 78 5.12 0.22 9.89
CA PHE A 78 4.04 0.36 8.92
C PHE A 78 4.54 0.20 7.48
N LEU A 79 5.67 0.81 7.13
CA LEU A 79 6.31 0.62 5.82
C LEU A 79 6.62 -0.87 5.56
N LYS A 80 7.20 -1.60 6.52
CA LYS A 80 7.49 -3.03 6.39
C LYS A 80 6.20 -3.84 6.19
N THR A 81 5.14 -3.56 6.96
CA THR A 81 3.82 -4.19 6.77
C THR A 81 3.25 -3.95 5.39
N VAL A 82 3.30 -2.71 4.89
CA VAL A 82 2.80 -2.37 3.54
C VAL A 82 3.56 -3.17 2.48
N VAL A 83 4.89 -3.19 2.54
CA VAL A 83 5.71 -3.90 1.54
C VAL A 83 5.39 -5.40 1.52
N ASN A 84 5.32 -6.04 2.69
CA ASN A 84 4.94 -7.45 2.76
C ASN A 84 3.54 -7.70 2.19
N LYS A 85 2.60 -6.78 2.44
CA LYS A 85 1.25 -6.89 1.89
C LYS A 85 1.21 -6.71 0.37
N LEU A 86 2.09 -5.87 -0.19
CA LEU A 86 2.25 -5.77 -1.64
C LEU A 86 2.75 -7.08 -2.24
N PHE A 87 3.69 -7.77 -1.58
CA PHE A 87 4.13 -9.09 -2.03
C PHE A 87 3.01 -10.13 -1.95
N GLU A 88 2.18 -10.13 -0.90
CA GLU A 88 0.99 -10.98 -0.89
C GLU A 88 0.07 -10.69 -2.09
N PHE A 89 -0.10 -9.42 -2.47
CA PHE A 89 -0.89 -9.04 -3.64
C PHE A 89 -0.22 -9.38 -4.98
N MET A 90 1.10 -9.61 -5.03
CA MET A 90 1.78 -10.17 -6.20
C MET A 90 1.36 -11.63 -6.48
N HIS A 91 0.69 -12.30 -5.54
CA HIS A 91 0.09 -13.63 -5.74
C HIS A 91 -1.43 -13.59 -5.99
N GLU A 92 -2.07 -12.42 -5.99
CA GLU A 92 -3.52 -12.31 -6.20
C GLU A 92 -3.85 -12.39 -7.70
N LYS A 93 -4.72 -13.33 -8.09
CA LYS A 93 -5.09 -13.58 -9.50
C LYS A 93 -6.18 -12.67 -10.04
N HIS A 94 -6.74 -11.79 -9.20
CA HIS A 94 -7.69 -10.80 -9.68
C HIS A 94 -7.01 -9.83 -10.69
N PRO A 95 -7.60 -9.60 -11.87
CA PRO A 95 -6.98 -8.79 -12.92
C PRO A 95 -6.48 -7.42 -12.43
N GLY A 96 -5.24 -7.08 -12.81
CA GLY A 96 -4.61 -5.79 -12.50
C GLY A 96 -4.11 -5.61 -11.07
N VAL A 97 -4.38 -6.53 -10.13
CA VAL A 97 -3.89 -6.42 -8.75
C VAL A 97 -2.38 -6.58 -8.68
N GLN A 98 -1.82 -7.57 -9.39
CA GLN A 98 -0.36 -7.78 -9.46
C GLN A 98 0.37 -6.58 -10.06
N ASP A 99 -0.12 -6.02 -11.18
CA ASP A 99 0.47 -4.83 -11.81
C ASP A 99 0.46 -3.64 -10.84
N MET A 100 -0.65 -3.43 -10.13
CA MET A 100 -0.73 -2.35 -9.15
C MET A 100 0.20 -2.56 -7.96
N ALA A 101 0.33 -3.81 -7.48
CA ALA A 101 1.26 -4.14 -6.41
C ALA A 101 2.71 -3.85 -6.80
N CYS A 102 3.13 -4.25 -8.00
CA CYS A 102 4.47 -4.00 -8.55
C CYS A 102 4.73 -2.50 -8.73
N ASN A 103 3.79 -1.77 -9.35
CA ASN A 103 3.91 -0.31 -9.54
C ASN A 103 3.98 0.45 -8.20
N THR A 104 3.17 0.03 -7.23
CA THR A 104 3.15 0.64 -5.89
C THR A 104 4.44 0.34 -5.15
N PHE A 105 4.94 -0.89 -5.22
CA PHE A 105 6.22 -1.28 -4.65
C PHE A 105 7.37 -0.48 -5.27
N LEU A 106 7.44 -0.37 -6.59
CA LEU A 106 8.43 0.45 -7.30
C LEU A 106 8.42 1.90 -6.82
N LYS A 107 7.23 2.50 -6.67
CA LYS A 107 7.08 3.87 -6.18
C LYS A 107 7.61 4.01 -4.73
N ILE A 108 7.24 3.08 -3.85
CA ILE A 108 7.68 3.08 -2.45
C ILE A 108 9.20 2.85 -2.37
N ALA A 109 9.74 1.86 -3.08
CA ALA A 109 11.16 1.57 -3.14
C ALA A 109 11.95 2.81 -3.58
N ASN A 110 11.51 3.51 -4.62
CA ASN A 110 12.16 4.73 -5.09
C ASN A 110 12.15 5.88 -4.08
N LYS A 111 11.02 6.11 -3.40
CA LYS A 111 10.85 7.23 -2.45
C LYS A 111 11.37 6.92 -1.04
N CYS A 112 11.47 5.64 -0.68
CA CYS A 112 11.85 5.18 0.65
C CYS A 112 13.16 4.36 0.66
N LYS A 113 13.92 4.30 -0.45
CA LYS A 113 15.12 3.46 -0.65
C LYS A 113 16.08 3.32 0.54
N ARG A 114 16.38 4.43 1.23
CA ARG A 114 17.27 4.42 2.41
C ARG A 114 16.76 3.50 3.52
N LYS A 115 15.45 3.37 3.69
CA LYS A 115 14.84 2.51 4.72
C LYS A 115 15.09 1.03 4.50
N PHE A 116 15.29 0.60 3.26
CA PHE A 116 15.55 -0.80 2.91
C PHE A 116 16.98 -1.22 3.17
N VAL A 117 17.94 -0.29 3.03
CA VAL A 117 19.39 -0.59 3.11
C VAL A 117 20.01 -0.27 4.46
N THR A 118 19.33 0.48 5.33
CA THR A 118 19.80 0.73 6.69
C THR A 118 19.09 -0.18 7.67
N VAL A 119 19.82 -0.73 8.64
CA VAL A 119 19.24 -1.45 9.78
C VAL A 119 18.26 -0.53 10.52
N GLN A 120 17.01 -0.98 10.65
CA GLN A 120 15.96 -0.23 11.34
C GLN A 120 15.86 -0.67 12.80
N GLN A 121 15.26 0.17 13.64
CA GLN A 121 15.12 -0.12 15.06
C GLN A 121 14.37 -1.45 15.28
N GLY A 122 15.01 -2.38 15.97
CA GLY A 122 14.45 -3.70 16.30
C GLY A 122 14.60 -4.75 15.20
N GLU A 123 15.28 -4.45 14.09
CA GLU A 123 15.60 -5.42 13.05
C GLU A 123 17.06 -5.91 13.17
N PRO A 124 17.35 -7.19 12.89
CA PRO A 124 18.70 -7.74 12.99
C PRO A 124 19.61 -7.36 11.81
N ALA A 125 19.02 -7.00 10.67
CA ALA A 125 19.72 -6.70 9.42
C ALA A 125 18.91 -5.71 8.57
N PRO A 126 19.48 -5.12 7.50
CA PRO A 126 18.72 -4.35 6.52
C PRO A 126 17.63 -5.19 5.86
N PHE A 127 16.46 -4.60 5.65
CA PHE A 127 15.33 -5.31 5.05
C PHE A 127 15.62 -5.81 3.63
N LEU A 128 16.51 -5.14 2.89
CA LEU A 128 16.95 -5.60 1.57
C LEU A 128 17.51 -7.03 1.59
N GLU A 129 18.21 -7.44 2.65
CA GLU A 129 18.75 -8.80 2.76
C GLU A 129 17.63 -9.84 2.88
N GLU A 130 16.59 -9.53 3.65
CA GLU A 130 15.37 -10.34 3.75
C GLU A 130 14.68 -10.45 2.37
N LEU A 131 14.57 -9.33 1.65
CA LEU A 131 13.97 -9.30 0.31
C LEU A 131 14.71 -10.17 -0.70
N VAL A 132 16.05 -10.11 -0.72
CA VAL A 132 16.87 -10.93 -1.64
C VAL A 132 16.69 -12.40 -1.33
N GLY A 133 16.62 -12.79 -0.06
CA GLY A 133 16.39 -14.18 0.34
C GLY A 133 14.99 -14.71 -0.04
N GLN A 134 13.97 -13.84 -0.02
CA GLN A 134 12.59 -14.20 -0.34
C GLN A 134 12.24 -14.00 -1.82
N LEU A 135 13.12 -13.39 -2.61
CA LEU A 135 12.84 -12.99 -4.00
C LEU A 135 12.24 -14.11 -4.86
N PRO A 136 12.78 -15.36 -4.86
CA PRO A 136 12.18 -16.44 -5.65
C PRO A 136 10.74 -16.76 -5.27
N GLY A 137 10.38 -16.59 -3.99
CA GLY A 137 9.02 -16.75 -3.50
C GLY A 137 8.12 -15.59 -3.95
N ILE A 138 8.60 -14.35 -3.88
CA ILE A 138 7.83 -13.14 -4.18
C ILE A 138 7.41 -13.09 -5.66
N ILE A 139 8.29 -13.48 -6.59
CA ILE A 139 8.08 -13.25 -8.03
C ILE A 139 7.57 -14.46 -8.80
N ASN A 140 7.40 -15.63 -8.14
CA ASN A 140 7.11 -16.90 -8.85
C ASN A 140 5.80 -16.93 -9.65
N GLU A 141 4.88 -16.02 -9.33
CA GLU A 141 3.55 -15.92 -9.89
C GLU A 141 3.33 -14.67 -10.74
N LEU A 142 4.39 -13.86 -10.92
CA LEU A 142 4.40 -12.67 -11.74
C LEU A 142 4.72 -12.99 -13.20
N GLU A 143 4.19 -12.17 -14.10
CA GLU A 143 4.50 -12.20 -15.52
C GLU A 143 5.78 -11.40 -15.82
N PRO A 144 6.51 -11.70 -16.93
CA PRO A 144 7.79 -11.06 -17.21
C PRO A 144 7.79 -9.52 -17.34
N HIS A 145 6.63 -8.89 -17.58
CA HIS A 145 6.53 -7.43 -17.69
C HIS A 145 6.37 -6.72 -16.33
N GLN A 146 6.15 -7.48 -15.25
CA GLN A 146 5.93 -7.01 -13.88
C GLN A 146 7.24 -6.97 -13.09
#